data_AF-A0A955TCF2-F1
#
_entry.id   AF-A0A955TCF2-F1
#
_cell.length_a   1.000
_cell.length_b   1.000
_cell.length_c   1.000
_cell.angle_alpha   90.00
_cell.angle_beta   90.00
_cell.angle_gamma   90.00
#
_symmetry.space_group_name_H-M   'P 1'
#
loop_
_entity.id
_entity.type
_entity.pdbx_description
1 polymer ?
#
loop_
_entity_poly.entity_id
_entity_poly.type
_entity_poly.pdbx_seq_one_letter_code
_entity_poly.pdbx_strand_id
1 'polypeptide(L)' 'ESQGKVSLINLNDNTVEGLENFEAGWFSAQYHPEACPGPHDAEPLFDRFMELADRGV' A
#
# COMPACT_ATOMS: atom_id res chain seq x y z
N GLU A 1 -20.00 6.34 -4.72
CA GLU A 1 -18.72 6.56 -4.02
C GLU A 1 -17.99 5.23 -4.01
N SER A 2 -16.77 5.14 -4.53
CA SER A 2 -15.99 3.91 -4.39
C SER A 2 -15.40 3.91 -2.97
N GLN A 3 -15.83 2.97 -2.14
CA GLN A 3 -15.32 2.84 -0.78
C GLN A 3 -13.94 2.16 -0.83
N GLY A 4 -12.96 2.73 -0.13
CA GLY A 4 -11.70 2.05 0.13
C GLY A 4 -11.92 0.82 1.02
N LYS A 5 -11.09 -0.20 0.83
CA LYS A 5 -11.10 -1.42 1.64
C LYS A 5 -9.77 -1.61 2.36
N VAL A 6 -9.79 -2.38 3.45
CA VAL A 6 -8.57 -2.83 4.12
C VAL A 6 -7.84 -3.83 3.21
N SER A 7 -6.56 -3.59 2.95
CA SER A 7 -5.71 -4.43 2.11
C SER A 7 -4.73 -5.27 2.93
N LEU A 8 -4.28 -4.75 4.08
CA LEU A 8 -3.32 -5.40 4.95
C LEU A 8 -3.72 -5.27 6.42
N ILE A 9 -3.51 -6.34 7.18
CA ILE A 9 -3.76 -6.45 8.61
C ILE A 9 -2.48 -6.92 9.29
N ASN A 10 -2.12 -6.30 10.41
CA ASN A 10 -1.00 -6.70 11.25
C ASN A 10 -1.26 -8.08 11.88
N LEU A 11 -0.31 -9.00 11.71
CA LEU A 11 -0.45 -10.38 12.18
C LEU A 11 -0.39 -10.53 13.71
N ASN A 12 0.17 -9.55 14.42
CA ASN A 12 0.32 -9.62 15.88
C ASN A 12 -0.95 -9.17 16.61
N ASP A 13 -1.65 -8.14 16.10
CA ASP A 13 -2.71 -7.45 16.85
C ASP A 13 -3.98 -7.11 16.05
N ASN A 14 -4.03 -7.49 14.77
CA ASN A 14 -5.13 -7.19 13.84
C ASN A 14 -5.37 -5.69 13.55
N THR A 15 -4.38 -4.82 13.78
CA THR A 15 -4.46 -3.43 13.33
C THR A 15 -4.37 -3.31 11.80
N VAL A 16 -4.87 -2.20 11.25
CA VAL A 16 -4.84 -1.95 9.80
C VAL A 16 -3.46 -1.49 9.38
N GLU A 17 -2.89 -2.15 8.37
CA GLU A 17 -1.55 -1.86 7.83
C GLU A 17 -1.59 -1.30 6.40
N GLY A 18 -2.76 -1.27 5.76
CA GLY A 18 -2.94 -0.73 4.43
C GLY A 18 -4.40 -0.60 4.03
N LEU A 19 -4.68 0.42 3.22
CA LEU A 19 -5.97 0.62 2.56
C LEU A 19 -5.76 0.67 1.05
N GLU A 20 -6.77 0.29 0.28
CA GLU A 20 -6.73 0.43 -1.18
C GLU A 20 -8.11 0.64 -1.80
N ASN A 21 -8.10 1.24 -2.98
CA ASN A 21 -9.26 1.32 -3.86
C ASN A 21 -8.80 1.15 -5.31
N PHE A 22 -9.13 0.01 -5.90
CA PHE A 22 -8.75 -0.31 -7.27
C PHE A 22 -9.47 0.57 -8.31
N GLU A 23 -10.71 0.95 -8.06
CA GLU A 23 -11.50 1.76 -9.00
C GLU A 23 -11.00 3.21 -9.05
N ALA A 24 -10.60 3.75 -7.89
CA ALA A 24 -10.07 5.10 -7.77
C ALA A 24 -8.54 5.18 -7.86
N GLY A 25 -7.85 4.05 -8.06
CA GLY A 25 -6.41 4.03 -8.35
C GLY A 25 -5.50 4.47 -7.21
N TRP A 26 -5.85 4.19 -5.95
CA TRP A 26 -5.01 4.56 -4.80
C TRP A 26 -4.79 3.42 -3.81
N PHE A 27 -3.69 3.51 -3.06
CA PHE A 27 -3.37 2.62 -1.95
C PHE A 27 -2.55 3.37 -0.89
N SER A 28 -2.47 2.80 0.31
CA SER A 28 -1.61 3.27 1.39
C SER A 28 -0.97 2.11 2.15
N ALA A 29 0.12 2.41 2.85
CA ALA A 29 0.77 1.54 3.82
C ALA A 29 0.98 2.30 5.13
N GLN A 30 0.86 1.61 6.26
CA GLN A 30 1.09 2.18 7.59
C GLN A 30 2.57 2.08 8.01
N TYR A 31 3.29 1.10 7.49
CA TYR A 31 4.73 0.90 7.70
C TYR A 31 5.59 1.69 6.69
N HIS A 32 6.91 1.61 6.87
CA HIS A 32 7.93 2.28 6.07
C HIS A 32 8.45 1.35 4.96
N PRO A 33 7.93 1.42 3.72
CA PRO A 33 8.37 0.55 2.63
C PRO A 33 9.79 0.84 2.15
N GLU A 34 10.32 2.04 2.43
CA GLU A 34 11.70 2.44 2.12
C GLU A 34 12.75 1.73 3.00
N ALA A 35 12.30 1.11 4.10
CA ALA A 35 13.15 0.51 5.11
C ALA A 35 14.23 1.50 5.64
N CYS A 36 15.47 1.03 5.80
CA CYS A 36 16.63 1.82 6.27
C CYS A 36 16.50 2.42 7.70
N PRO A 37 16.48 1.58 8.77
CA PRO A 37 16.74 0.15 8.78
C PRO A 37 15.47 -0.70 8.58
N GLY A 38 15.63 -1.96 8.16
CA GLY A 38 14.52 -2.91 8.03
C GLY A 38 14.68 -3.86 6.84
N PRO A 39 13.78 -4.85 6.69
CA PRO A 39 13.73 -5.70 5.51
C PRO A 39 13.17 -4.94 4.30
N HIS A 40 13.62 -5.28 3.09
CA HIS A 40 13.18 -4.64 1.84
C HIS A 40 11.97 -5.34 1.20
N ASP A 41 11.24 -6.15 1.95
CA ASP A 41 10.12 -6.96 1.44
C ASP A 41 8.97 -6.09 0.85
N ALA A 42 8.93 -4.81 1.22
CA ALA A 42 7.92 -3.84 0.79
C ALA A 42 8.35 -2.92 -0.36
N GLU A 43 9.59 -3.06 -0.87
CA GLU A 43 10.11 -2.28 -2.01
C GLU A 43 9.19 -2.32 -3.26
N PRO A 44 8.49 -3.43 -3.59
CA PRO A 44 7.57 -3.47 -4.73
C PRO A 44 6.39 -2.48 -4.66
N LEU A 45 6.10 -1.86 -3.50
CA LEU A 45 5.08 -0.81 -3.42
C LEU A 45 5.48 0.44 -4.22
N PHE A 46 6.77 0.71 -4.39
CA PHE A 46 7.24 1.80 -5.24
C PHE A 46 6.98 1.51 -6.72
N ASP A 47 7.21 0.28 -7.18
CA ASP A 47 6.87 -0.13 -8.54
C ASP A 47 5.36 0.01 -8.80
N ARG A 48 4.53 -0.46 -7.86
CA ARG A 48 3.06 -0.29 -7.94
C ARG A 48 2.66 1.19 -8.02
N PHE A 49 3.32 2.06 -7.25
CA PHE A 49 3.08 3.49 -7.31
C PHE A 49 3.42 4.07 -8.70
N MET A 50 4.58 3.70 -9.25
CA MET A 50 5.00 4.13 -10.58
C MET A 50 4.04 3.65 -11.67
N GLU A 51 3.56 2.40 -11.59
CA GLU A 51 2.56 1.88 -12.52
C GLU A 51 1.26 2.68 -12.50
N LEU A 52 0.81 3.16 -11.33
CA LEU A 52 -0.38 4.01 -11.23
C LEU A 52 -0.13 5.39 -11.82
N ALA A 53 1.03 5.99 -11.53
CA ALA A 53 1.43 7.27 -12.09
C ALA A 53 1.50 7.23 -13.63
N ASP A 54 2.08 6.16 -14.19
CA ASP A 54 2.20 5.97 -15.65
C ASP A 54 0.84 5.76 -16.33
N ARG A 55 -0.13 5.15 -15.63
CA ARG A 55 -1.51 4.97 -16.13
C ARG A 55 -2.32 6.27 -16.11
N GLY A 56 -1.81 7.34 -15.49
CA GLY A 56 -2.49 8.63 -15.37
C GLY A 56 -3.74 8.56 -14.48
N VAL A 57 -3.74 7.65 -13.50
CA VAL A 57 -4.78 7.56 -12.46
C VAL A 57 -4.48 8.53 -11.33
#